data_AF-A0A8U1H749-F1
#
_entry.id   AF-A0A8U1H749-F1
#
_cell.length_a   1.000
_cell.length_b   1.000
_cell.length_c   1.000
_cell.angle_alpha   90.00
_cell.angle_beta   90.00
_cell.angle_gamma   90.00
#
_symmetry.space_group_name_H-M   'P 1'
#
loop_
_entity.id
_entity.type
_entity.pdbx_description
1 polymer ?
#
loop_
_entity_poly.entity_id
_entity_poly.type
_entity_poly.pdbx_seq_one_letter_code
_entity_poly.pdbx_strand_id
1 'polypeptide(L)'
;MVRSTAWLLGALLGLICVLPPVLMTPRTAQCTSLKTLKNKLIGRRRNMKHNLPINYTIRVHYEEVFKLSNITRLRARVEDLEDGDLQDVWLLVNQEVLKRILRVLPVRHPSYKYTTDLEDLFRKVQQVFPPQSDEREPPEQIEEIYKRVKEIDSKGWRFVTPKSLLDNCYRTMHCLFKDCFPSEDREQDYCGLPHWRKGRKRLQ
;
A
#
# COMPACT_ATOMS: atom_id res chain seq x y z
N MET A 1 -7.04 -57.65 31.12
CA MET A 1 -7.25 -56.19 30.90
C MET A 1 -6.14 -55.67 30.02
N VAL A 2 -6.36 -55.46 28.71
CA VAL A 2 -5.77 -54.35 27.91
C VAL A 2 -6.65 -54.24 26.66
N ARG A 3 -7.80 -53.58 26.81
CA ARG A 3 -8.66 -53.12 25.71
C ARG A 3 -8.61 -51.59 25.78
N SER A 4 -8.59 -50.92 24.63
CA SER A 4 -8.78 -49.46 24.47
C SER A 4 -7.57 -48.53 24.61
N THR A 5 -6.65 -48.57 23.66
CA THR A 5 -5.83 -47.36 23.34
C THR A 5 -5.68 -47.14 21.83
N ALA A 6 -5.57 -48.20 21.03
CA ALA A 6 -5.35 -48.09 19.58
C ALA A 6 -6.54 -47.50 18.79
N TRP A 7 -7.78 -47.80 19.20
CA TRP A 7 -8.99 -47.30 18.52
C TRP A 7 -9.24 -45.80 18.73
N LEU A 8 -8.84 -45.25 19.88
CA LEU A 8 -8.98 -43.83 20.18
C LEU A 8 -7.99 -42.98 19.36
N LEU A 9 -6.78 -43.48 19.12
CA LEU A 9 -5.77 -42.80 18.30
C LEU A 9 -6.15 -42.78 16.81
N GLY A 10 -6.72 -43.86 16.29
CA GLY A 10 -7.23 -43.92 14.91
C GLY A 10 -8.43 -42.97 14.68
N ALA A 11 -9.31 -42.83 15.67
CA ALA A 11 -10.43 -41.90 15.60
C ALA A 11 -10.00 -40.42 15.69
N LEU A 12 -8.97 -40.11 16.48
CA LEU A 12 -8.42 -38.76 16.60
C LEU A 12 -7.65 -38.31 15.33
N LEU A 13 -6.92 -39.22 14.67
CA LEU A 13 -6.24 -38.93 13.41
C LEU A 13 -7.20 -38.79 12.22
N GLY A 14 -8.31 -39.53 12.21
CA GLY A 14 -9.37 -39.36 11.21
C GLY A 14 -10.11 -38.03 11.31
N LEU A 15 -10.28 -37.50 12.53
CA LEU A 15 -11.02 -36.26 12.78
C LEU A 15 -10.25 -34.98 12.38
N ILE A 16 -8.92 -35.03 12.40
CA ILE A 16 -8.06 -33.89 12.00
C ILE A 16 -8.05 -33.69 10.46
N CYS A 17 -8.32 -34.73 9.68
CA CYS A 17 -8.33 -34.67 8.22
C CYS A 17 -9.66 -34.21 7.59
N VAL A 18 -10.70 -33.95 8.40
CA VAL A 18 -12.02 -33.50 7.93
C VAL A 18 -12.21 -31.99 8.04
N LEU A 19 -11.21 -31.27 8.57
CA LEU A 19 -11.18 -29.82 8.47
C LEU A 19 -10.68 -29.47 7.08
N PRO A 20 -11.54 -28.93 6.17
CA PRO A 20 -11.05 -28.43 4.90
C PRO A 20 -9.94 -27.42 5.21
N PRO A 21 -8.76 -27.50 4.55
CA PRO A 21 -7.82 -26.42 4.63
C PRO A 21 -8.58 -25.16 4.24
N VAL A 22 -8.59 -24.16 5.12
CA VAL A 22 -9.26 -22.89 4.86
C VAL A 22 -8.50 -22.28 3.68
N LEU A 23 -8.95 -22.60 2.46
CA LEU A 23 -8.41 -22.07 1.23
C LEU A 23 -8.73 -20.58 1.26
N MET A 24 -7.75 -19.78 1.68
CA MET A 24 -7.90 -18.33 1.65
C MET A 24 -8.07 -17.94 0.19
N THR A 25 -9.21 -17.34 -0.13
CA THR A 25 -9.41 -16.73 -1.45
C THR A 25 -8.34 -15.65 -1.69
N PRO A 26 -7.92 -15.40 -2.94
CA PRO A 26 -6.95 -14.34 -3.26
C PRO A 26 -7.33 -12.99 -2.62
N ARG A 27 -8.62 -12.66 -2.62
CA ARG A 27 -9.17 -11.45 -1.99
C ARG A 27 -8.94 -11.41 -0.47
N THR A 28 -9.18 -12.53 0.23
CA THR A 28 -8.92 -12.60 1.68
C THR A 28 -7.44 -12.52 2.03
N ALA A 29 -6.56 -13.10 1.20
CA ALA A 29 -5.12 -13.00 1.36
C ALA A 29 -4.64 -11.56 1.13
N GLN A 30 -5.11 -10.89 0.08
CA GLN A 30 -4.82 -9.50 -0.22
C GLN A 30 -5.20 -8.58 0.95
N CYS A 31 -6.43 -8.67 1.45
CA CYS A 31 -6.86 -7.84 2.58
C CYS A 31 -6.07 -8.12 3.86
N THR A 32 -5.66 -9.37 4.10
CA THR A 32 -4.82 -9.72 5.27
C THR A 32 -3.43 -9.07 5.18
N SER A 33 -2.80 -9.13 4.01
CA SER A 33 -1.52 -8.47 3.74
C SER A 33 -1.63 -6.94 3.85
N LEU A 34 -2.70 -6.34 3.30
CA LEU A 34 -2.97 -4.91 3.40
C LEU A 34 -3.26 -4.45 4.84
N LYS A 35 -3.95 -5.24 5.66
CA LYS A 35 -4.12 -4.97 7.10
C LYS A 35 -2.79 -5.02 7.85
N THR A 36 -1.92 -5.96 7.51
CA THR A 36 -0.56 -6.03 8.08
C THR A 36 0.25 -4.78 7.71
N LEU A 37 0.20 -4.37 6.44
CA LEU A 37 0.83 -3.14 5.97
C LEU A 37 0.27 -1.90 6.68
N LYS A 38 -1.05 -1.79 6.82
CA LYS A 38 -1.74 -0.73 7.57
C LYS A 38 -1.16 -0.59 8.97
N ASN A 39 -1.03 -1.70 9.70
CA ASN A 39 -0.53 -1.69 11.07
C ASN A 39 0.93 -1.21 11.14
N LYS A 40 1.76 -1.58 10.16
CA LYS A 40 3.14 -1.06 10.07
C LYS A 40 3.17 0.43 9.75
N LEU A 41 2.26 0.91 8.89
CA LEU A 41 2.16 2.33 8.53
C LEU A 41 1.69 3.23 9.69
N ILE A 42 1.14 2.71 10.79
CA ILE A 42 0.87 3.50 12.01
C ILE A 42 2.17 4.12 12.55
N GLY A 43 3.29 3.39 12.45
CA GLY A 43 4.62 3.85 12.87
C GLY A 43 5.24 4.97 12.02
N ARG A 44 4.59 5.40 10.93
CA ARG A 44 5.17 6.35 9.96
C ARG A 44 5.58 7.68 10.57
N ARG A 45 4.83 8.19 11.56
CA ARG A 45 5.14 9.49 12.21
C ARG A 45 6.43 9.43 13.01
N ARG A 46 6.64 8.36 13.79
CA ARG A 46 7.88 8.15 14.56
C ARG A 46 9.08 8.04 13.61
N ASN A 47 8.97 7.14 12.64
CA ASN A 47 10.11 6.79 11.80
C ASN A 47 10.42 7.82 10.70
N MET A 48 9.43 8.52 10.16
CA MET A 48 9.63 9.45 9.03
C MET A 48 9.48 10.94 9.41
N LYS A 49 9.31 11.26 10.68
CA LYS A 49 9.33 12.65 11.17
C LYS A 49 10.17 12.82 12.42
N HIS A 50 9.93 12.03 13.47
CA HIS A 50 10.64 12.22 14.75
C HIS A 50 12.10 11.79 14.69
N ASN A 51 12.41 10.73 13.94
CA ASN A 51 13.77 10.23 13.77
C ASN A 51 14.59 10.99 12.70
N LEU A 52 14.01 11.98 12.03
CA LEU A 52 14.67 12.73 10.96
C LEU A 52 14.91 14.18 11.40
N PRO A 53 15.89 14.88 10.80
CA PRO A 53 16.10 16.29 11.04
C PRO A 53 14.84 17.13 10.75
N ILE A 54 14.73 18.27 11.44
CA ILE A 54 13.63 19.22 11.21
C ILE A 54 13.68 19.70 9.74
N ASN A 55 12.52 19.69 9.07
CA ASN A 55 12.38 20.05 7.65
C ASN A 55 13.21 19.20 6.68
N TYR A 56 13.60 17.99 7.09
CA TYR A 56 14.28 17.06 6.18
C TYR A 56 13.38 16.66 5.01
N THR A 57 13.92 16.79 3.80
CA THR A 57 13.26 16.43 2.54
C THR A 57 14.17 15.59 1.68
N ILE A 58 13.58 14.69 0.90
CA ILE A 58 14.28 13.88 -0.08
C ILE A 58 13.83 14.26 -1.48
N ARG A 59 14.70 14.01 -2.46
CA ARG A 59 14.43 14.25 -3.88
C ARG A 59 13.72 13.03 -4.47
N VAL A 60 12.54 13.26 -5.04
CA VAL A 60 11.67 12.25 -5.68
C VAL A 60 11.19 12.75 -7.04
N HIS A 61 10.79 11.84 -7.92
CA HIS A 61 10.10 12.18 -9.17
C HIS A 61 8.70 12.70 -8.87
N TYR A 62 8.14 13.47 -9.79
CA TYR A 62 6.80 14.02 -9.64
C TYR A 62 5.74 12.92 -9.49
N GLU A 63 5.87 11.85 -10.26
CA GLU A 63 4.97 10.70 -10.29
C GLU A 63 5.05 9.85 -9.01
N GLU A 64 6.18 9.89 -8.29
CA GLU A 64 6.34 9.24 -6.99
C GLU A 64 5.49 9.93 -5.89
N VAL A 65 4.91 11.12 -6.17
CA VAL A 65 4.00 11.83 -5.26
C VAL A 65 2.54 11.51 -5.59
N PHE A 66 2.13 10.28 -5.33
CA PHE A 66 0.77 9.79 -5.62
C PHE A 66 -0.23 10.11 -4.49
N LYS A 67 -1.13 11.07 -4.72
CA LYS A 67 -2.12 11.54 -3.73
C LYS A 67 -3.55 11.15 -4.11
N LEU A 68 -4.49 11.34 -3.19
CA LEU A 68 -5.94 11.22 -3.46
C LEU A 68 -6.40 12.09 -4.64
N SER A 69 -5.85 13.30 -4.78
CA SER A 69 -6.14 14.17 -5.93
C SER A 69 -5.70 13.58 -7.27
N ASN A 70 -4.65 12.74 -7.28
CA ASN A 70 -4.23 12.03 -8.49
C ASN A 70 -5.27 10.98 -8.87
N ILE A 71 -5.76 10.20 -7.89
CA ILE A 71 -6.83 9.21 -8.08
C ILE A 71 -8.09 9.87 -8.64
N THR A 72 -8.59 10.92 -7.98
CA THR A 72 -9.80 11.64 -8.44
C THR A 72 -9.61 12.19 -9.86
N ARG A 73 -8.42 12.73 -10.17
CA ARG A 73 -8.13 13.28 -11.50
C ARG A 73 -8.04 12.20 -12.58
N LEU A 74 -7.45 11.04 -12.27
CA LEU A 74 -7.35 9.93 -13.22
C LEU A 74 -8.75 9.38 -13.53
N ARG A 75 -9.56 9.10 -12.49
CA ARG A 75 -10.96 8.66 -12.66
C ARG A 75 -11.82 9.62 -13.49
N ALA A 76 -11.50 10.91 -13.46
CA ALA A 76 -12.26 11.93 -14.19
C ALA A 76 -11.76 12.18 -15.63
N ARG A 77 -10.58 11.69 -16.01
CA ARG A 77 -9.92 12.05 -17.28
C ARG A 77 -9.50 10.87 -18.14
N VAL A 78 -9.42 9.69 -17.56
CA VAL A 78 -9.00 8.47 -18.26
C VAL A 78 -10.25 7.63 -18.47
N GLU A 79 -10.61 7.46 -19.73
CA GLU A 79 -11.67 6.53 -20.14
C GLU A 79 -11.20 5.09 -19.89
N ASP A 80 -12.14 4.17 -19.63
CA ASP A 80 -11.89 2.76 -19.35
C ASP A 80 -10.90 2.47 -18.21
N LEU A 81 -10.74 3.42 -17.28
CA LEU A 81 -9.92 3.23 -16.09
C LEU A 81 -10.60 2.29 -15.08
N GLU A 82 -9.93 1.19 -14.75
CA GLU A 82 -10.37 0.29 -13.69
C GLU A 82 -9.69 0.61 -12.35
N ASP A 83 -10.35 0.25 -11.25
CA ASP A 83 -9.74 0.39 -9.92
C ASP A 83 -8.45 -0.44 -9.81
N GLY A 84 -8.35 -1.58 -10.51
CA GLY A 84 -7.13 -2.39 -10.60
C GLY A 84 -5.92 -1.59 -11.10
N ASP A 85 -6.11 -0.75 -12.13
CA ASP A 85 -5.03 0.06 -12.72
C ASP A 85 -4.46 1.05 -11.69
N LEU A 86 -5.35 1.67 -10.92
CA LEU A 86 -4.96 2.59 -9.84
C LEU A 86 -4.27 1.87 -8.68
N GLN A 87 -4.69 0.65 -8.39
CA GLN A 87 -4.09 -0.19 -7.35
C GLN A 87 -2.68 -0.62 -7.73
N ASP A 88 -2.44 -0.95 -9.00
CA ASP A 88 -1.10 -1.28 -9.51
C ASP A 88 -0.17 -0.07 -9.54
N VAL A 89 -0.68 1.10 -9.99
CA VAL A 89 0.04 2.37 -9.87
C VAL A 89 0.42 2.65 -8.42
N TRP A 90 -0.52 2.46 -7.48
CA TRP A 90 -0.26 2.65 -6.07
C TRP A 90 0.85 1.71 -5.57
N LEU A 91 0.81 0.43 -5.96
CA LEU A 91 1.81 -0.55 -5.55
C LEU A 91 3.20 -0.18 -6.08
N LEU A 92 3.31 0.08 -7.38
CA LEU A 92 4.56 0.45 -8.05
C LEU A 92 5.17 1.71 -7.43
N VAL A 93 4.38 2.78 -7.32
CA VAL A 93 4.86 4.07 -6.80
C VAL A 93 5.39 3.92 -5.38
N ASN A 94 4.68 3.21 -4.52
CA ASN A 94 5.09 3.10 -3.12
C ASN A 94 6.29 2.17 -2.92
N GLN A 95 6.47 1.15 -3.77
CA GLN A 95 7.72 0.39 -3.82
C GLN A 95 8.91 1.27 -4.18
N GLU A 96 8.81 2.09 -5.21
CA GLU A 96 9.89 3.01 -5.60
C GLU A 96 10.17 4.08 -4.54
N VAL A 97 9.12 4.64 -3.93
CA VAL A 97 9.25 5.57 -2.79
C VAL A 97 10.06 4.96 -1.64
N LEU A 98 9.81 3.70 -1.29
CA LEU A 98 10.55 3.03 -0.21
C LEU A 98 12.03 2.84 -0.57
N LYS A 99 12.33 2.47 -1.82
CA LYS A 99 13.70 2.42 -2.33
C LYS A 99 14.38 3.78 -2.27
N ARG A 100 13.69 4.87 -2.63
CA ARG A 100 14.21 6.25 -2.54
C ARG A 100 14.52 6.63 -1.09
N ILE A 101 13.65 6.30 -0.15
CA ILE A 101 13.88 6.55 1.28
C ILE A 101 15.09 5.74 1.75
N LEU A 102 15.16 4.43 1.44
CA LEU A 102 16.27 3.57 1.85
C LEU A 102 17.63 4.05 1.31
N ARG A 103 17.69 4.58 0.08
CA ARG A 103 18.91 5.14 -0.52
C ARG A 103 19.51 6.29 0.27
N VAL A 104 18.70 7.05 1.01
CA VAL A 104 19.18 8.19 1.81
C VAL A 104 19.32 7.87 3.31
N LEU A 105 18.88 6.69 3.75
CA LEU A 105 18.99 6.25 5.13
C LEU A 105 20.21 5.34 5.29
N PRO A 106 21.19 5.71 6.13
CA PRO A 106 22.27 4.79 6.51
C PRO A 106 21.71 3.54 7.20
N VAL A 107 22.38 2.40 7.04
CA VAL A 107 21.95 1.11 7.65
C VAL A 107 21.78 1.22 9.18
N ARG A 108 22.63 2.02 9.84
CA ARG A 108 22.57 2.25 11.30
C ARG A 108 21.48 3.24 11.74
N HIS A 109 20.78 3.87 10.79
CA HIS A 109 19.74 4.84 11.11
C HIS A 109 18.54 4.14 11.78
N PRO A 110 17.95 4.71 12.83
CA PRO A 110 16.86 4.06 13.59
C PRO A 110 15.63 3.75 12.74
N SER A 111 15.39 4.49 11.66
CA SER A 111 14.28 4.23 10.72
C SER A 111 14.61 3.25 9.60
N TYR A 112 15.86 2.79 9.47
CA TYR A 112 16.28 1.92 8.36
C TYR A 112 15.50 0.61 8.39
N LYS A 113 15.57 -0.14 9.51
CA LYS A 113 14.84 -1.39 9.70
C LYS A 113 13.34 -1.25 9.47
N TYR A 114 12.73 -0.18 10.00
CA TYR A 114 11.31 0.11 9.77
C TYR A 114 10.97 0.21 8.27
N THR A 115 11.85 0.84 7.49
CA THR A 115 11.64 1.07 6.05
C THR A 115 11.88 -0.20 5.24
N THR A 116 12.91 -1.00 5.58
CA THR A 116 13.14 -2.31 4.97
C THR A 116 12.00 -3.27 5.26
N ASP A 117 11.50 -3.32 6.49
CA ASP A 117 10.34 -4.14 6.84
C ASP A 117 9.09 -3.72 6.04
N LEU A 118 8.92 -2.43 5.74
CA LEU A 118 7.85 -1.96 4.86
C LEU A 118 8.05 -2.42 3.42
N GLU A 119 9.27 -2.31 2.87
CA GLU A 119 9.59 -2.79 1.52
C GLU A 119 9.27 -4.28 1.38
N ASP A 120 9.65 -5.08 2.37
CA ASP A 120 9.36 -6.52 2.42
C ASP A 120 7.86 -6.80 2.46
N LEU A 121 7.08 -6.00 3.20
CA LEU A 121 5.62 -6.12 3.22
C LEU A 121 5.02 -5.76 1.87
N PHE A 122 5.53 -4.74 1.18
CA PHE A 122 5.09 -4.38 -0.17
C PHE A 122 5.37 -5.51 -1.18
N ARG A 123 6.52 -6.20 -1.07
CA ARG A 123 6.82 -7.38 -1.90
C ARG A 123 5.86 -8.54 -1.62
N LYS A 124 5.51 -8.79 -0.36
CA LYS A 124 4.51 -9.81 0.02
C LYS A 124 3.11 -9.45 -0.47
N VAL A 125 2.76 -8.17 -0.41
CA VAL A 125 1.52 -7.65 -0.95
C VAL A 125 1.48 -7.91 -2.46
N GLN A 126 2.53 -7.56 -3.22
CA GLN A 126 2.61 -7.83 -4.66
C GLN A 126 2.38 -9.30 -5.04
N GLN A 127 2.84 -10.25 -4.22
CA GLN A 127 2.65 -11.69 -4.47
C GLN A 127 1.20 -12.15 -4.36
N VAL A 128 0.34 -11.39 -3.67
CA VAL A 128 -1.09 -11.71 -3.49
C VAL A 128 -2.00 -10.75 -4.25
N PHE A 129 -1.42 -9.78 -4.95
CA PHE A 129 -2.18 -8.96 -5.90
C PHE A 129 -2.65 -9.84 -7.04
N PRO A 130 -3.94 -9.80 -7.41
CA PRO A 130 -4.39 -10.51 -8.59
C PRO A 130 -3.58 -9.97 -9.78
N PRO A 131 -3.00 -10.83 -10.64
CA PRO A 131 -2.50 -10.34 -11.90
C PRO A 131 -3.67 -9.67 -12.62
N GLN A 132 -3.46 -8.45 -13.14
CA GLN A 132 -4.30 -7.95 -14.22
C GLN A 132 -4.33 -9.04 -15.28
N SER A 133 -5.51 -9.31 -15.87
CA SER A 133 -5.58 -10.26 -16.98
C SER A 133 -4.53 -9.87 -18.02
N ASP A 134 -3.60 -10.77 -18.34
CA ASP A 134 -2.50 -10.51 -19.29
C ASP A 134 -3.00 -10.03 -20.67
N GLU A 135 -4.30 -10.17 -20.94
CA GLU A 135 -4.98 -9.76 -22.17
C GLU A 135 -5.45 -8.28 -22.18
N ARG A 136 -5.56 -7.62 -21.02
CA ARG A 136 -6.04 -6.22 -20.95
C ARG A 136 -4.86 -5.26 -20.96
N GLU A 137 -4.77 -4.45 -22.00
CA GLU A 137 -3.82 -3.34 -22.05
C GLU A 137 -4.31 -2.21 -21.11
N PRO A 138 -3.48 -1.74 -20.16
CA PRO A 138 -3.83 -0.61 -19.33
C PRO A 138 -3.94 0.67 -20.17
N PRO A 139 -4.77 1.66 -19.76
CA PRO A 139 -4.88 2.91 -20.50
C PRO A 139 -3.53 3.61 -20.68
N GLU A 140 -3.31 4.29 -21.82
CA GLU A 140 -2.03 4.95 -22.17
C GLU A 140 -1.50 5.82 -21.02
N GLN A 141 -2.37 6.59 -20.34
CA GLN A 141 -1.95 7.47 -19.25
C GLN A 141 -1.42 6.69 -18.03
N ILE A 142 -1.87 5.45 -17.81
CA ILE A 142 -1.37 4.54 -16.78
C ILE A 142 0.00 3.98 -17.17
N GLU A 143 0.15 3.56 -18.43
CA GLU A 143 1.45 3.10 -18.96
C GLU A 143 2.53 4.18 -18.86
N GLU A 144 2.17 5.41 -19.22
CA GLU A 144 3.09 6.54 -19.10
C GLU A 144 3.51 6.79 -17.64
N ILE A 145 2.60 6.60 -16.68
CA ILE A 145 2.95 6.69 -15.25
C ILE A 145 3.95 5.59 -14.90
N TYR A 146 3.74 4.35 -15.34
CA TYR A 146 4.68 3.25 -15.11
C TYR A 146 6.06 3.54 -15.66
N LYS A 147 6.12 4.09 -16.88
CA LYS A 147 7.36 4.48 -17.52
C LYS A 147 8.07 5.57 -16.73
N ARG A 148 7.40 6.69 -16.43
CA ARG A 148 7.98 7.84 -15.71
C ARG A 148 8.43 7.53 -14.28
N VAL A 149 7.74 6.61 -13.59
CA VAL A 149 8.14 6.16 -12.25
C VAL A 149 9.45 5.36 -12.32
N LYS A 150 9.62 4.51 -13.34
CA LYS A 150 10.82 3.67 -13.54
C LYS A 150 11.99 4.40 -14.20
N GLU A 151 11.74 5.45 -14.98
CA GLU A 151 12.77 6.25 -15.65
C GLU A 151 13.71 6.92 -14.66
N ILE A 152 15.02 6.74 -14.82
CA ILE A 152 16.05 7.32 -13.93
C ILE A 152 16.17 8.85 -14.12
N ASP A 153 15.96 9.34 -15.33
CA ASP A 153 16.14 10.74 -15.74
C ASP A 153 14.81 11.49 -15.95
N SER A 154 13.78 11.13 -15.18
CA SER A 154 12.47 11.79 -15.28
C SER A 154 12.58 13.32 -15.16
N LYS A 155 11.97 14.03 -16.11
CA LYS A 155 11.88 15.48 -16.13
C LYS A 155 10.84 15.93 -15.09
N GLY A 156 11.27 16.13 -13.85
CA GLY A 156 10.38 16.71 -12.84
C GLY A 156 10.70 16.21 -11.44
N TRP A 157 11.61 16.91 -10.76
CA TRP A 157 11.99 16.56 -9.40
C TRP A 157 11.23 17.39 -8.37
N ARG A 158 10.92 16.77 -7.23
CA ARG A 158 10.33 17.44 -6.08
C ARG A 158 11.09 17.09 -4.80
N PHE A 159 11.17 18.07 -3.91
CA PHE A 159 11.61 17.87 -2.54
C PHE A 159 10.40 17.63 -1.66
N VAL A 160 10.35 16.47 -1.02
CA VAL A 160 9.19 16.02 -0.26
C VAL A 160 9.66 15.39 1.05
N THR A 161 8.90 15.58 2.13
CA THR A 161 9.24 14.92 3.40
C THR A 161 8.91 13.42 3.31
N PRO A 162 9.77 12.52 3.83
CA PRO A 162 9.47 11.09 3.85
C PRO A 162 8.14 10.77 4.55
N LYS A 163 7.77 11.52 5.59
CA LYS A 163 6.47 11.37 6.26
C LYS A 163 5.30 11.62 5.31
N SER A 164 5.37 12.67 4.48
CA SER A 164 4.27 12.97 3.56
C SER A 164 4.10 11.91 2.48
N LEU A 165 5.18 11.24 2.06
CA LEU A 165 5.10 10.11 1.13
C LEU A 165 4.34 8.93 1.77
N LEU A 166 4.69 8.56 3.00
CA LEU A 166 3.97 7.50 3.72
C LEU A 166 2.54 7.90 4.15
N ASP A 167 2.27 9.19 4.38
CA ASP A 167 0.91 9.68 4.62
C ASP A 167 0.06 9.54 3.35
N ASN A 168 0.62 9.84 2.17
CA ASN A 168 -0.04 9.62 0.89
C ASN A 168 -0.32 8.13 0.69
N CYS A 169 0.71 7.28 0.84
CA CYS A 169 0.61 5.81 0.79
C CYS A 169 -0.57 5.30 1.62
N TYR A 170 -0.66 5.70 2.89
CA TYR A 170 -1.70 5.28 3.81
C TYR A 170 -3.10 5.71 3.35
N ARG A 171 -3.26 6.97 2.95
CA ARG A 171 -4.56 7.52 2.54
C ARG A 171 -5.07 6.91 1.25
N THR A 172 -4.20 6.81 0.24
CA THR A 172 -4.56 6.23 -1.06
C THR A 172 -4.86 4.73 -0.93
N MET A 173 -4.17 4.02 -0.03
CA MET A 173 -4.47 2.61 0.26
C MET A 173 -5.89 2.44 0.83
N HIS A 174 -6.28 3.24 1.83
CA HIS A 174 -7.64 3.17 2.37
C HIS A 174 -8.71 3.54 1.32
N CYS A 175 -8.39 4.43 0.38
CA CYS A 175 -9.30 4.79 -0.73
C CYS A 175 -9.42 3.66 -1.77
N LEU A 176 -8.31 3.10 -2.24
CA LEU A 176 -8.30 2.11 -3.32
C LEU A 176 -8.71 0.70 -2.88
N PHE A 177 -8.52 0.36 -1.61
CA PHE A 177 -8.85 -0.95 -1.04
C PHE A 177 -9.92 -0.85 0.05
N LYS A 178 -10.94 -0.02 -0.16
CA LYS A 178 -12.03 0.23 0.80
C LYS A 178 -12.66 -1.06 1.34
N ASP A 179 -12.79 -2.09 0.50
CA ASP A 179 -13.37 -3.39 0.87
C ASP A 179 -12.54 -4.12 1.95
N CYS A 180 -11.23 -3.86 2.02
CA CYS A 180 -10.35 -4.44 3.03
C CYS A 180 -10.36 -3.66 4.36
N PHE A 181 -10.93 -2.46 4.36
CA PHE A 181 -10.96 -1.53 5.49
C PHE A 181 -12.39 -1.02 5.72
N PRO A 182 -13.33 -1.89 6.12
CA PRO A 182 -14.67 -1.47 6.45
C PRO A 182 -14.63 -0.46 7.59
N SER A 183 -15.37 0.64 7.44
CA SER A 183 -15.45 1.71 8.41
C SER A 183 -16.19 1.23 9.66
N GLU A 184 -15.46 0.76 10.66
CA GLU A 184 -16.00 0.61 12.01
C GLU A 184 -16.05 2.02 12.63
N ASP A 185 -17.16 2.70 12.36
CA ASP A 185 -17.70 3.93 12.96
C ASP A 185 -16.94 5.26 12.92
N ARG A 186 -15.64 5.37 12.57
CA ARG A 186 -14.97 6.70 12.46
C ARG A 186 -13.81 6.81 11.45
N GLU A 187 -13.61 5.85 10.56
CA GLU A 187 -12.58 6.00 9.52
C GLU A 187 -13.04 7.01 8.45
N GLN A 188 -12.24 8.05 8.25
CA GLN A 188 -12.47 9.08 7.23
C GLN A 188 -12.63 8.40 5.87
N ASP A 189 -13.74 8.65 5.18
CA ASP A 189 -13.88 8.29 3.78
C ASP A 189 -12.84 9.08 2.96
N TYR A 190 -11.69 8.45 2.76
CA TYR A 190 -10.57 9.04 2.02
C TYR A 190 -10.88 9.21 0.54
N CYS A 191 -11.87 8.48 0.01
CA CYS A 191 -12.22 8.46 -1.40
C CYS A 191 -13.36 9.44 -1.74
N GLY A 192 -14.34 9.60 -0.84
CA GLY A 192 -15.53 10.42 -1.05
C GLY A 192 -15.47 11.86 -0.52
N LEU A 193 -14.41 12.26 0.19
CA LEU A 193 -14.20 13.67 0.53
C LEU A 193 -13.66 14.43 -0.70
N PRO A 194 -14.43 15.35 -1.34
CA PRO A 194 -13.88 16.20 -2.38
C PRO A 194 -12.82 17.08 -1.73
N HIS A 195 -11.54 16.75 -1.95
CA HIS A 195 -10.41 17.49 -1.40
C HIS A 195 -10.18 18.83 -2.13
N TRP A 196 -11.27 19.47 -2.58
CA TRP A 196 -11.29 20.83 -3.11
C TRP A 196 -11.04 21.80 -1.95
N ARG A 197 -9.87 22.46 -2.02
CA ARG A 197 -9.43 23.64 -1.25
C ARG A 197 -10.24 23.90 0.03
N LYS A 198 -9.77 23.39 1.18
CA LYS A 198 -10.06 24.06 2.46
C LYS A 198 -9.57 25.49 2.32
N GLY A 199 -10.52 26.42 2.20
CA GLY A 199 -10.29 27.81 1.86
C GLY A 199 -9.32 28.49 2.80
N ARG A 200 -8.54 29.42 2.24
CA ARG A 200 -7.93 30.52 2.97
C ARG A 200 -8.98 31.09 3.92
N LYS A 201 -8.73 31.02 5.23
CA LYS A 201 -9.44 31.88 6.18
C LYS A 201 -9.13 33.32 5.74
N ARG A 202 -10.14 34.04 5.25
CA ARG A 202 -10.07 35.50 5.22
C ARG A 202 -10.10 35.92 6.69
N LEU A 203 -9.02 36.57 7.14
CA LEU A 203 -9.09 37.39 8.34
C LEU A 203 -10.06 38.54 8.01
N GLN A 204 -11.18 38.57 8.73
CA GLN A 204 -11.88 39.81 9.06
C GLN A 204 -11.38 40.22 10.44
#